data_AF-A0A453CG22-F1
#
_entry.id   AF-A0A453CG22-F1
#
_cell.length_a   1.000
_cell.length_b   1.000
_cell.length_c   1.000
_cell.angle_alpha   90.00
_cell.angle_beta   90.00
_cell.angle_gamma   90.00
#
_symmetry.space_group_name_H-M   'P 1'
#
loop_
_entity.id
_entity.type
_entity.pdbx_description
1 polymer ?
#
loop_
_entity_poly.entity_id
_entity_poly.type
_entity_poly.pdbx_seq_one_letter_code
_entity_poly.pdbx_strand_id
1 'polypeptide(L)'
;MAATPTATHATSLFFPPAPTMAPAPRKPLPLLLLSFSFPVLLLLFSIVFLLSHTTFSLLLCPLLPQSPSRSANATMTTDAAAAAASLDVSMDRTLLAFHVTASPPPPAPLAPTPPVKSKKNSKKASTKRNKGLFKRLIRQAPRTRQFAARAAELFAPPSPQRPCAHRFFMTWLSPLEQFGSREALVLETLFRWHRDACLLIASDTMDSPGGSDRLRPFVDRGFRVRAASPDLAHLLRGTPAEPWLGAVRRGEVSPGSVPLGQNLSNLLRLALLYKYGGVYLDADVVVLRPLSGLRNAIGAQAVDAATGDWMRLNNAVMAFDRGHPLLREFIAEFAATFDGSKWGHNGPYLVSRVTRRMPELDVTVLPPRAFYPVDWNKIGGLFMAPKDRKEEKWVQAKVDNIRGGSFGIHLWNRESRGIEMEEGSVIRRLISAGCLFCNSSVVA
;
A
#
# COMPACT_ATOMS: atom_id res chain seq x y z
N MET A 1 67.22 8.27 -17.35
CA MET A 1 67.49 7.80 -18.73
C MET A 1 66.92 8.83 -19.70
N ALA A 2 67.60 9.06 -20.82
CA ALA A 2 67.14 9.91 -21.93
C ALA A 2 65.97 9.21 -22.70
N ALA A 3 65.24 9.81 -23.64
CA ALA A 3 65.73 10.69 -24.71
C ALA A 3 64.72 11.69 -25.30
N THR A 4 65.30 12.64 -26.04
CA THR A 4 64.78 13.70 -26.93
C THR A 4 65.82 13.87 -28.07
N PRO A 5 65.68 14.76 -29.08
CA PRO A 5 64.53 15.54 -29.60
C PRO A 5 64.23 15.15 -31.08
N THR A 6 63.53 15.92 -31.93
CA THR A 6 63.98 17.15 -32.65
C THR A 6 62.81 18.01 -33.16
N ALA A 7 63.08 19.27 -33.53
CA ALA A 7 62.14 20.27 -34.06
C ALA A 7 62.85 21.25 -35.02
N THR A 8 62.10 22.03 -35.82
CA THR A 8 62.44 23.31 -36.52
C THR A 8 61.17 23.79 -37.29
N HIS A 9 60.86 25.06 -37.63
CA HIS A 9 61.41 26.42 -37.46
C HIS A 9 60.23 27.46 -37.60
N ALA A 10 60.45 28.79 -37.60
CA ALA A 10 60.48 29.66 -36.41
C ALA A 10 60.55 31.18 -36.76
N THR A 11 59.44 31.95 -36.72
CA THR A 11 59.47 33.44 -36.83
C THR A 11 58.35 34.17 -36.07
N SER A 12 58.68 35.36 -35.54
CA SER A 12 57.85 36.32 -34.76
C SER A 12 58.62 37.67 -34.66
N LEU A 13 58.22 38.81 -34.06
CA LEU A 13 57.23 39.22 -33.02
C LEU A 13 56.71 40.68 -33.30
N PHE A 14 55.89 41.21 -32.36
CA PHE A 14 55.75 42.63 -31.93
C PHE A 14 54.48 43.47 -32.25
N PHE A 15 53.94 44.02 -31.14
CA PHE A 15 52.89 45.04 -30.89
C PHE A 15 53.57 46.41 -30.52
N PRO A 16 52.94 47.52 -29.99
CA PRO A 16 51.59 47.77 -29.43
C PRO A 16 50.98 49.12 -29.95
N PRO A 17 50.16 50.00 -29.26
CA PRO A 17 50.08 50.41 -27.83
C PRO A 17 48.65 50.51 -27.19
N ALA A 18 48.60 50.93 -25.91
CA ALA A 18 47.45 51.51 -25.18
C ALA A 18 48.00 52.69 -24.32
N PRO A 19 47.26 53.78 -23.97
CA PRO A 19 46.20 53.75 -22.92
C PRO A 19 45.12 54.88 -23.02
N THR A 20 44.21 55.02 -22.02
CA THR A 20 43.79 56.29 -21.33
C THR A 20 42.56 56.10 -20.39
N MET A 21 42.34 57.01 -19.42
CA MET A 21 41.27 56.95 -18.40
C MET A 21 40.59 58.31 -18.13
N ALA A 22 39.27 58.29 -17.82
CA ALA A 22 38.46 59.31 -17.11
C ALA A 22 38.23 60.69 -17.80
N PRO A 23 37.13 61.45 -17.52
CA PRO A 23 36.32 61.52 -16.28
C PRO A 23 34.78 61.41 -16.43
N ALA A 24 34.04 61.75 -15.37
CA ALA A 24 32.61 61.44 -15.10
C ALA A 24 31.67 62.69 -15.16
N PRO A 25 30.50 62.77 -14.47
CA PRO A 25 29.22 62.03 -14.64
C PRO A 25 27.98 62.95 -14.79
N ARG A 26 26.80 62.44 -15.22
CA ARG A 26 25.46 63.00 -14.86
C ARG A 26 24.38 61.91 -14.74
N LYS A 27 23.49 62.02 -13.74
CA LYS A 27 22.30 61.17 -13.51
C LYS A 27 21.01 61.88 -13.95
N PRO A 28 19.99 61.16 -14.43
CA PRO A 28 18.58 61.50 -14.22
C PRO A 28 17.90 60.60 -13.16
N LEU A 29 16.70 61.00 -12.70
CA LEU A 29 15.92 60.38 -11.63
C LEU A 29 15.42 58.94 -11.95
N PRO A 30 15.15 58.10 -10.93
CA PRO A 30 14.60 56.77 -11.13
C PRO A 30 13.07 56.79 -11.38
N LEU A 31 12.63 56.15 -12.46
CA LEU A 31 11.25 55.65 -12.56
C LEU A 31 11.09 54.48 -11.58
N LEU A 32 10.58 54.78 -10.39
CA LEU A 32 10.48 53.84 -9.27
C LEU A 32 9.15 53.05 -9.33
N LEU A 33 8.91 52.37 -10.45
CA LEU A 33 7.83 51.42 -10.67
C LEU A 33 8.29 50.33 -11.64
N LEU A 34 7.92 49.06 -11.35
CA LEU A 34 8.18 47.84 -12.15
C LEU A 34 9.62 47.29 -12.15
N SER A 35 10.11 46.88 -10.99
CA SER A 35 11.11 45.79 -10.88
C SER A 35 10.94 44.91 -9.64
N PHE A 36 9.69 44.65 -9.24
CA PHE A 36 9.43 43.58 -8.27
C PHE A 36 9.83 42.23 -8.87
N SER A 37 10.75 41.55 -8.18
CA SER A 37 11.18 40.21 -8.58
C SER A 37 9.99 39.24 -8.55
N PHE A 38 10.02 38.23 -9.41
CA PHE A 38 8.94 37.24 -9.56
C PHE A 38 8.38 36.67 -8.23
N PRO A 39 9.19 36.42 -7.17
CA PRO A 39 8.68 36.01 -5.86
C PRO A 39 7.76 37.05 -5.18
N VAL A 40 8.05 38.34 -5.31
CA VAL A 40 7.23 39.42 -4.69
C VAL A 40 5.90 39.57 -5.41
N LEU A 41 5.89 39.40 -6.74
CA LEU A 41 4.65 39.40 -7.52
C LEU A 41 3.75 38.20 -7.14
N LEU A 42 4.34 37.01 -6.95
CA LEU A 42 3.64 35.82 -6.45
C LEU A 42 3.07 36.03 -5.03
N LEU A 43 3.82 36.69 -4.14
CA LEU A 43 3.34 37.03 -2.80
C LEU A 43 2.12 37.98 -2.86
N LEU A 44 2.18 39.02 -3.69
CA LEU A 44 1.07 39.96 -3.88
C LEU A 44 -0.18 39.26 -4.45
N PHE A 45 -0.05 38.41 -5.48
CA PHE A 45 -1.17 37.61 -5.98
C PHE A 45 -1.74 36.66 -4.92
N SER A 46 -0.89 36.07 -4.07
CA SER A 46 -1.33 35.17 -2.99
C SER A 46 -2.13 35.92 -1.92
N ILE A 47 -1.71 37.13 -1.56
CA ILE A 47 -2.41 38.00 -0.61
C ILE A 47 -3.77 38.45 -1.18
N VAL A 48 -3.83 38.87 -2.45
CA VAL A 48 -5.10 39.23 -3.11
C VAL A 48 -6.05 38.04 -3.17
N PHE A 49 -5.56 36.83 -3.49
CA PHE A 49 -6.37 35.62 -3.53
C PHE A 49 -6.93 35.23 -2.15
N LEU A 50 -6.13 35.38 -1.09
CA LEU A 50 -6.57 35.17 0.29
C LEU A 50 -7.65 36.18 0.71
N LEU A 51 -7.48 37.46 0.38
CA LEU A 51 -8.45 38.53 0.68
C LEU A 51 -9.77 38.36 -0.10
N SER A 52 -9.74 37.84 -1.33
CA SER A 52 -10.98 37.50 -2.07
C SER A 52 -11.71 36.29 -1.46
N HIS A 53 -11.00 35.31 -0.91
CA HIS A 53 -11.64 34.13 -0.30
C HIS A 53 -12.21 34.39 1.10
N THR A 54 -11.60 35.27 1.90
CA THR A 54 -12.15 35.65 3.20
C THR A 54 -13.40 36.52 3.06
N THR A 55 -13.42 37.45 2.09
CA THR A 55 -14.62 38.25 1.78
C THR A 55 -15.75 37.40 1.19
N PHE A 56 -15.47 36.44 0.31
CA PHE A 56 -16.48 35.52 -0.24
C PHE A 56 -17.11 34.62 0.84
N SER A 57 -16.32 34.15 1.81
CA SER A 57 -16.80 33.30 2.91
C SER A 57 -17.72 34.03 3.91
N LEU A 58 -17.53 35.34 4.09
CA LEU A 58 -18.31 36.14 5.06
C LEU A 58 -19.65 36.65 4.50
N LEU A 59 -19.83 36.70 3.18
CA LEU A 59 -21.02 37.27 2.54
C LEU A 59 -22.14 36.26 2.19
N LEU A 60 -21.86 34.95 2.22
CA LEU A 60 -22.81 33.90 1.79
C LEU A 60 -23.29 32.97 2.92
N CYS A 61 -22.79 33.11 4.14
CA CYS A 61 -23.07 32.17 5.23
C CYS A 61 -24.42 32.28 5.99
N PRO A 62 -25.24 33.36 5.93
CA PRO A 62 -26.46 33.45 6.75
C PRO A 62 -27.78 33.08 6.03
N LEU A 63 -27.78 32.50 4.82
CA LEU A 63 -29.00 32.34 3.99
C LEU A 63 -29.37 30.89 3.59
N LEU A 64 -29.13 29.89 4.46
CA LEU A 64 -29.66 28.54 4.26
C LEU A 64 -30.49 28.06 5.48
N PRO A 65 -31.79 27.70 5.31
CA PRO A 65 -32.64 27.26 6.41
C PRO A 65 -32.26 25.88 6.96
N GLN A 66 -32.38 25.71 8.28
CA GLN A 66 -32.27 24.40 8.94
C GLN A 66 -33.60 23.64 8.87
N SER A 67 -33.56 22.35 8.52
CA SER A 67 -34.69 21.43 8.62
C SER A 67 -34.70 20.74 10.00
N PRO A 68 -35.88 20.49 10.60
CA PRO A 68 -35.97 20.07 12.00
C PRO A 68 -35.63 18.59 12.22
N SER A 69 -35.01 18.30 13.36
CA SER A 69 -34.73 16.95 13.85
C SER A 69 -36.02 16.22 14.28
N ARG A 70 -36.05 14.90 14.10
CA ARG A 70 -37.13 14.03 14.59
C ARG A 70 -36.63 13.20 15.77
N SER A 71 -37.24 13.39 16.93
CA SER A 71 -37.00 12.61 18.14
C SER A 71 -37.80 11.30 18.15
N ALA A 72 -37.23 10.26 18.77
CA ALA A 72 -37.98 9.10 19.25
C ALA A 72 -37.24 8.43 20.43
N ASN A 73 -37.83 8.52 21.62
CA ASN A 73 -37.61 7.58 22.74
C ASN A 73 -38.41 6.29 22.42
N ALA A 74 -38.27 5.10 23.02
CA ALA A 74 -37.47 4.50 24.09
C ALA A 74 -37.23 2.99 23.68
N THR A 75 -36.67 2.02 24.42
CA THR A 75 -36.58 1.72 25.87
C THR A 75 -35.41 0.72 26.11
N MET A 76 -34.96 0.57 27.37
CA MET A 76 -33.72 -0.14 27.74
C MET A 76 -33.83 -1.66 27.97
N THR A 77 -32.74 -2.36 27.60
CA THR A 77 -32.11 -3.56 28.21
C THR A 77 -30.69 -3.68 27.60
N THR A 78 -29.59 -4.09 28.26
CA THR A 78 -29.23 -4.28 29.70
C THR A 78 -27.75 -3.88 29.88
N ASP A 79 -27.27 -3.72 31.12
CA ASP A 79 -25.95 -3.16 31.44
C ASP A 79 -24.73 -3.97 30.98
N ALA A 80 -23.90 -3.34 30.14
CA ALA A 80 -22.49 -3.69 29.88
C ALA A 80 -21.71 -2.53 29.22
N ALA A 81 -22.40 -1.70 28.42
CA ALA A 81 -21.78 -0.64 27.62
C ALA A 81 -21.41 0.65 28.40
N ALA A 82 -22.03 0.91 29.55
CA ALA A 82 -21.90 2.19 30.26
C ALA A 82 -20.48 2.47 30.78
N ALA A 83 -19.73 1.42 31.16
CA ALA A 83 -18.37 1.54 31.68
C ALA A 83 -17.32 1.87 30.61
N ALA A 84 -17.62 1.63 29.32
CA ALA A 84 -16.72 1.98 28.22
C ALA A 84 -16.84 3.46 27.82
N ALA A 85 -18.05 4.03 27.87
CA ALA A 85 -18.33 5.37 27.38
C ALA A 85 -17.72 6.49 28.27
N SER A 86 -17.58 6.29 29.58
CA SER A 86 -17.09 7.31 30.51
C SER A 86 -15.56 7.49 30.50
N LEU A 87 -14.81 6.52 29.98
CA LEU A 87 -13.35 6.60 29.84
C LEU A 87 -12.90 7.22 28.51
N ASP A 88 -13.70 7.12 27.46
CA ASP A 88 -13.35 7.54 26.10
C ASP A 88 -13.28 9.07 25.97
N VAL A 89 -14.28 9.79 26.53
CA VAL A 89 -14.41 11.26 26.44
C VAL A 89 -13.25 12.02 27.10
N SER A 90 -12.58 11.42 28.09
CA SER A 90 -11.47 12.07 28.82
C SER A 90 -10.12 11.95 28.09
N MET A 91 -9.91 10.87 27.31
CA MET A 91 -8.64 10.63 26.61
C MET A 91 -8.54 11.39 25.28
N ASP A 92 -9.67 11.65 24.61
CA ASP A 92 -9.69 12.22 23.25
C ASP A 92 -9.15 13.67 23.21
N ARG A 93 -9.46 14.48 24.23
CA ARG A 93 -8.89 15.83 24.41
C ARG A 93 -7.38 15.84 24.60
N THR A 94 -6.80 14.77 25.15
CA THR A 94 -5.35 14.69 25.40
C THR A 94 -4.59 14.24 24.15
N LEU A 95 -5.22 13.45 23.27
CA LEU A 95 -4.60 12.98 22.02
C LEU A 95 -4.54 14.07 20.93
N LEU A 96 -5.55 14.94 20.84
CA LEU A 96 -5.53 16.08 19.91
C LEU A 96 -4.36 17.06 20.16
N ALA A 97 -3.88 17.16 21.41
CA ALA A 97 -2.76 18.03 21.77
C ALA A 97 -1.39 17.56 21.23
N PHE A 98 -1.22 16.28 20.89
CA PHE A 98 0.07 15.75 20.41
C PHE A 98 0.31 15.91 18.90
N HIS A 99 -0.63 16.51 18.16
CA HIS A 99 -0.51 16.73 16.72
C HIS A 99 -0.01 18.12 16.30
N VAL A 100 0.30 19.02 17.25
CA VAL A 100 0.87 20.33 16.96
C VAL A 100 2.06 20.63 17.88
N THR A 101 3.28 20.28 17.43
CA THR A 101 4.50 21.13 17.45
C THR A 101 5.72 20.32 17.00
N ALA A 102 6.28 20.69 15.84
CA ALA A 102 7.71 20.60 15.44
C ALA A 102 7.80 20.44 13.92
N SER A 103 8.13 21.52 13.20
CA SER A 103 8.48 21.44 11.77
C SER A 103 9.81 20.69 11.63
N PRO A 104 9.93 19.68 10.75
CA PRO A 104 11.21 19.02 10.50
C PRO A 104 12.18 19.97 9.76
N PRO A 105 13.51 19.79 9.90
CA PRO A 105 14.49 20.56 9.13
C PRO A 105 14.36 20.29 7.63
N PRO A 106 14.78 21.24 6.77
CA PRO A 106 14.71 21.08 5.32
C PRO A 106 15.59 19.90 4.85
N PRO A 107 15.17 19.17 3.81
CA PRO A 107 15.93 18.03 3.30
C PRO A 107 17.28 18.47 2.73
N ALA A 108 18.32 17.67 2.99
CA ALA A 108 19.65 17.89 2.44
C ALA A 108 19.65 17.85 0.89
N PRO A 109 20.55 18.57 0.20
CA PRO A 109 20.59 18.59 -1.26
C PRO A 109 20.81 17.19 -1.84
N LEU A 110 19.90 16.76 -2.71
CA LEU A 110 20.06 15.51 -3.46
C LEU A 110 21.25 15.64 -4.42
N ALA A 111 22.10 14.60 -4.46
CA ALA A 111 23.15 14.48 -5.46
C ALA A 111 22.57 14.59 -6.90
N PRO A 112 23.31 15.18 -7.86
CA PRO A 112 22.77 15.49 -9.19
C PRO A 112 22.24 14.25 -9.90
N THR A 113 20.96 14.30 -10.27
CA THR A 113 20.29 13.19 -10.96
C THR A 113 20.89 12.96 -12.36
N PRO A 114 21.19 11.71 -12.76
CA PRO A 114 21.59 11.40 -14.14
C PRO A 114 20.47 11.75 -15.13
N PRO A 115 20.79 11.98 -16.42
CA PRO A 115 19.88 12.61 -17.38
C PRO A 115 18.54 11.90 -17.52
N VAL A 116 17.47 12.69 -17.52
CA VAL A 116 16.08 12.23 -17.52
C VAL A 116 15.74 11.47 -18.81
N LYS A 117 15.84 10.15 -18.77
CA LYS A 117 15.24 9.27 -19.81
C LYS A 117 13.75 9.63 -19.93
N SER A 118 13.32 10.00 -21.14
CA SER A 118 12.01 10.63 -21.33
C SER A 118 10.86 9.79 -20.74
N LYS A 119 9.97 10.42 -19.97
CA LYS A 119 8.84 9.75 -19.29
C LYS A 119 7.96 8.95 -20.28
N LYS A 120 7.88 9.39 -21.55
CA LYS A 120 7.18 8.68 -22.65
C LYS A 120 7.83 7.33 -23.00
N ASN A 121 9.16 7.26 -23.07
CA ASN A 121 9.89 6.02 -23.40
C ASN A 121 9.79 4.99 -22.26
N SER A 122 9.87 5.44 -21.01
CA SER A 122 9.69 4.58 -19.82
C SER A 122 8.29 3.94 -19.78
N LYS A 123 7.22 4.72 -20.02
CA LYS A 123 5.85 4.17 -20.08
C LYS A 123 5.70 3.12 -21.19
N LYS A 124 6.17 3.40 -22.42
CA LYS A 124 6.14 2.44 -23.54
C LYS A 124 6.86 1.13 -23.21
N ALA A 125 8.04 1.20 -22.58
CA ALA A 125 8.80 0.03 -22.15
C ALA A 125 8.05 -0.80 -21.09
N SER A 126 7.44 -0.15 -20.09
CA SER A 126 6.64 -0.85 -19.07
C SER A 126 5.44 -1.56 -19.70
N THR A 127 4.71 -0.91 -20.61
CA THR A 127 3.58 -1.54 -21.32
C THR A 127 4.02 -2.74 -22.18
N LYS A 128 5.18 -2.67 -22.87
CA LYS A 128 5.72 -3.80 -23.64
C LYS A 128 6.04 -5.00 -22.73
N ARG A 129 6.71 -4.75 -21.59
CA ARG A 129 7.01 -5.76 -20.57
C ARG A 129 5.72 -6.39 -20.00
N ASN A 130 4.75 -5.55 -19.64
CA ASN A 130 3.45 -5.98 -19.14
C ASN A 130 2.73 -6.86 -20.17
N LYS A 131 2.72 -6.50 -21.47
CA LYS A 131 2.08 -7.31 -22.54
C LYS A 131 2.68 -8.72 -22.65
N GLY A 132 3.99 -8.87 -22.46
CA GLY A 132 4.65 -10.18 -22.42
C GLY A 132 4.23 -11.01 -21.19
N LEU A 133 4.18 -10.38 -20.01
CA LEU A 133 3.77 -11.04 -18.77
C LEU A 133 2.26 -11.39 -18.74
N PHE A 134 1.40 -10.55 -19.34
CA PHE A 134 -0.05 -10.76 -19.45
C PHE A 134 -0.35 -12.02 -20.26
N LYS A 135 0.31 -12.18 -21.42
CA LYS A 135 0.23 -13.40 -22.22
C LYS A 135 0.71 -14.64 -21.46
N ARG A 136 1.70 -14.52 -20.57
CA ARG A 136 2.22 -15.65 -19.79
C ARG A 136 1.24 -16.09 -18.69
N LEU A 137 0.76 -15.16 -17.87
CA LEU A 137 -0.08 -15.43 -16.69
C LEU A 137 -1.52 -15.84 -17.05
N ILE A 138 -1.99 -15.55 -18.26
CA ILE A 138 -3.38 -15.83 -18.70
C ILE A 138 -3.47 -17.08 -19.60
N ARG A 139 -2.32 -17.60 -20.03
CA ARG A 139 -2.22 -18.89 -20.72
C ARG A 139 -2.42 -20.02 -19.73
N GLN A 140 -3.41 -20.88 -19.97
CA GLN A 140 -3.54 -22.11 -19.19
C GLN A 140 -2.36 -23.05 -19.46
N ALA A 141 -1.59 -23.32 -18.42
CA ALA A 141 -0.52 -24.30 -18.40
C ALA A 141 -1.01 -25.60 -17.73
N PRO A 142 -0.32 -26.74 -17.90
CA PRO A 142 -0.66 -27.95 -17.17
C PRO A 142 -0.76 -27.75 -15.65
N ARG A 143 0.13 -26.95 -15.05
CA ARG A 143 0.10 -26.61 -13.61
C ARG A 143 -1.13 -25.79 -13.22
N THR A 144 -1.52 -24.77 -13.99
CA THR A 144 -2.71 -23.96 -13.66
C THR A 144 -3.96 -24.84 -13.62
N ARG A 145 -4.12 -25.80 -14.54
CA ARG A 145 -5.27 -26.72 -14.54
C ARG A 145 -5.40 -27.57 -13.27
N GLN A 146 -4.32 -27.74 -12.50
CA GLN A 146 -4.33 -28.44 -11.21
C GLN A 146 -4.73 -27.54 -10.02
N PHE A 147 -4.86 -26.21 -10.22
CA PHE A 147 -5.15 -25.25 -9.16
C PHE A 147 -6.39 -25.61 -8.34
N ALA A 148 -7.49 -25.95 -9.02
CA ALA A 148 -8.75 -26.31 -8.36
C ALA A 148 -8.61 -27.57 -7.48
N ALA A 149 -7.94 -28.60 -7.98
CA ALA A 149 -7.68 -29.83 -7.24
C ALA A 149 -6.75 -29.60 -6.04
N ARG A 150 -5.66 -28.83 -6.22
CA ARG A 150 -4.70 -28.53 -5.14
C ARG A 150 -5.27 -27.61 -4.07
N ALA A 151 -6.20 -26.71 -4.42
CA ALA A 151 -6.97 -25.94 -3.46
C ALA A 151 -7.96 -26.83 -2.69
N ALA A 152 -8.65 -27.76 -3.37
CA ALA A 152 -9.54 -28.72 -2.72
C ALA A 152 -8.78 -29.62 -1.72
N GLU A 153 -7.63 -30.16 -2.12
CA GLU A 153 -6.74 -30.96 -1.26
C GLU A 153 -6.24 -30.17 -0.04
N LEU A 154 -5.83 -28.91 -0.23
CA LEU A 154 -5.41 -28.02 0.86
C LEU A 154 -6.55 -27.71 1.85
N PHE A 155 -7.80 -27.65 1.38
CA PHE A 155 -8.96 -27.27 2.21
C PHE A 155 -9.76 -28.46 2.74
N ALA A 156 -9.54 -29.68 2.23
CA ALA A 156 -10.12 -30.90 2.78
C ALA A 156 -9.59 -31.14 4.21
N PRO A 157 -10.41 -31.60 5.18
CA PRO A 157 -9.92 -31.99 6.49
C PRO A 157 -9.14 -33.32 6.39
N PRO A 158 -7.87 -33.42 6.83
CA PRO A 158 -7.14 -34.69 6.89
C PRO A 158 -7.70 -35.62 7.98
N SER A 159 -8.33 -35.06 9.01
CA SER A 159 -9.14 -35.77 10.00
C SER A 159 -10.20 -34.83 10.59
N PRO A 160 -11.26 -35.35 11.23
CA PRO A 160 -12.25 -34.52 11.94
C PRO A 160 -11.63 -33.60 13.00
N GLN A 161 -10.51 -33.99 13.61
CA GLN A 161 -9.83 -33.26 14.68
C GLN A 161 -8.84 -32.18 14.18
N ARG A 162 -8.59 -32.10 12.87
CA ARG A 162 -7.78 -31.02 12.25
C ARG A 162 -8.53 -30.38 11.07
N PRO A 163 -9.70 -29.76 11.31
CA PRO A 163 -10.47 -29.11 10.26
C PRO A 163 -9.68 -27.94 9.67
N CYS A 164 -9.96 -27.61 8.42
CA CYS A 164 -9.51 -26.36 7.81
C CYS A 164 -10.35 -25.19 8.35
N ALA A 165 -10.13 -24.81 9.62
CA ALA A 165 -11.03 -23.94 10.37
C ALA A 165 -11.19 -22.55 9.71
N HIS A 166 -10.10 -22.02 9.16
CA HIS A 166 -10.09 -20.77 8.42
C HIS A 166 -9.26 -20.89 7.14
N ARG A 167 -9.83 -20.42 6.02
CA ARG A 167 -9.14 -20.35 4.73
C ARG A 167 -8.50 -18.98 4.57
N PHE A 168 -7.19 -18.97 4.38
CA PHE A 168 -6.40 -17.78 4.11
C PHE A 168 -5.86 -17.79 2.68
N PHE A 169 -5.80 -16.62 2.08
CA PHE A 169 -5.31 -16.41 0.72
C PHE A 169 -4.29 -15.29 0.69
N MET A 170 -3.19 -15.53 -0.02
CA MET A 170 -2.20 -14.51 -0.38
C MET A 170 -1.92 -14.59 -1.89
N THR A 171 -1.40 -13.51 -2.47
CA THR A 171 -0.87 -13.54 -3.85
C THR A 171 0.62 -13.23 -3.87
N TRP A 172 1.39 -14.01 -4.63
CA TRP A 172 2.81 -13.74 -4.86
C TRP A 172 3.13 -13.82 -6.35
N LEU A 173 3.16 -12.66 -7.00
CA LEU A 173 3.42 -12.54 -8.46
C LEU A 173 4.81 -11.96 -8.76
N SER A 174 5.69 -11.92 -7.76
CA SER A 174 7.09 -11.53 -7.86
C SER A 174 7.99 -12.76 -8.14
N PRO A 175 9.25 -12.56 -8.56
CA PRO A 175 10.25 -13.64 -8.62
C PRO A 175 10.38 -14.39 -7.29
N LEU A 176 10.82 -15.65 -7.33
CA LEU A 176 10.93 -16.51 -6.15
C LEU A 176 12.02 -16.01 -5.19
N GLU A 177 13.07 -15.41 -5.75
CA GLU A 177 14.25 -14.90 -5.04
C GLU A 177 13.91 -13.69 -4.14
N GLN A 178 12.75 -13.06 -4.38
CA GLN A 178 12.23 -11.96 -3.55
C GLN A 178 11.35 -12.46 -2.40
N PHE A 179 11.00 -13.75 -2.34
CA PHE A 179 10.29 -14.33 -1.20
C PHE A 179 11.32 -14.73 -0.14
N GLY A 180 11.60 -13.79 0.77
CA GLY A 180 12.70 -13.88 1.72
C GLY A 180 12.27 -14.12 3.16
N SER A 181 13.20 -13.88 4.08
CA SER A 181 12.98 -14.03 5.51
C SER A 181 11.87 -13.11 6.05
N ARG A 182 11.64 -11.95 5.42
CA ARG A 182 10.54 -11.04 5.78
C ARG A 182 9.17 -11.68 5.55
N GLU A 183 8.95 -12.21 4.35
CA GLU A 183 7.70 -12.87 3.98
C GLU A 183 7.49 -14.16 4.79
N ALA A 184 8.56 -14.92 5.06
CA ALA A 184 8.50 -16.06 5.97
C ALA A 184 8.05 -15.65 7.38
N LEU A 185 8.65 -14.61 7.96
CA LEU A 185 8.25 -14.08 9.26
C LEU A 185 6.79 -13.57 9.29
N VAL A 186 6.30 -13.00 8.18
CA VAL A 186 4.87 -12.65 8.03
C VAL A 186 3.99 -13.92 8.12
N LEU A 187 4.37 -15.01 7.44
CA LEU A 187 3.64 -16.29 7.54
C LEU A 187 3.67 -16.86 8.97
N GLU A 188 4.78 -16.73 9.68
CA GLU A 188 4.88 -17.13 11.09
C GLU A 188 3.86 -16.38 11.95
N THR A 189 3.71 -15.07 11.76
CA THR A 189 2.72 -14.28 12.51
C THR A 189 1.28 -14.72 12.23
N LEU A 190 0.95 -15.14 11.01
CA LEU A 190 -0.35 -15.73 10.69
C LEU A 190 -0.57 -17.04 11.46
N PHE A 191 0.38 -17.99 11.36
CA PHE A 191 0.28 -19.31 11.99
C PHE A 191 0.47 -19.29 13.51
N ARG A 192 0.96 -18.19 14.09
CA ARG A 192 0.96 -17.93 15.54
C ARG A 192 -0.44 -17.74 16.11
N TRP A 193 -1.32 -17.10 15.34
CA TRP A 193 -2.70 -16.79 15.73
C TRP A 193 -3.72 -17.77 15.15
N HIS A 194 -3.36 -18.46 14.06
CA HIS A 194 -4.22 -19.45 13.40
C HIS A 194 -3.47 -20.76 13.15
N ARG A 195 -3.34 -21.59 14.18
CA ARG A 195 -2.67 -22.90 14.11
C ARG A 195 -3.27 -23.81 13.01
N ASP A 196 -4.59 -23.89 12.97
CA ASP A 196 -5.36 -24.79 12.08
C ASP A 196 -5.88 -24.09 10.81
N ALA A 197 -5.27 -22.95 10.44
CA ALA A 197 -5.54 -22.30 9.16
C ALA A 197 -4.98 -23.08 7.97
N CYS A 198 -5.63 -22.93 6.82
CA CYS A 198 -5.07 -23.32 5.53
C CYS A 198 -4.74 -22.09 4.70
N LEU A 199 -3.47 -21.87 4.39
CA LEU A 199 -2.99 -20.77 3.55
C LEU A 199 -2.73 -21.24 2.12
N LEU A 200 -3.48 -20.68 1.17
CA LEU A 200 -3.21 -20.81 -0.27
C LEU A 200 -2.50 -19.57 -0.79
N ILE A 201 -1.27 -19.73 -1.27
CA ILE A 201 -0.51 -18.66 -1.93
C ILE A 201 -0.70 -18.81 -3.46
N ALA A 202 -1.47 -17.91 -4.06
CA ALA A 202 -1.65 -17.85 -5.51
C ALA A 202 -0.38 -17.31 -6.17
N SER A 203 0.42 -18.19 -6.75
CA SER A 203 1.76 -17.87 -7.27
C SER A 203 2.25 -18.90 -8.30
N ASP A 204 2.68 -18.43 -9.48
CA ASP A 204 3.39 -19.26 -10.46
C ASP A 204 4.85 -19.51 -10.08
N THR A 205 5.49 -18.58 -9.36
CA THR A 205 6.93 -18.62 -9.05
C THR A 205 7.21 -19.50 -7.82
N MET A 206 6.32 -19.47 -6.83
CA MET A 206 6.36 -20.39 -5.69
C MET A 206 5.75 -21.76 -5.99
N ASP A 207 5.03 -21.95 -7.10
CA ASP A 207 4.59 -23.28 -7.54
C ASP A 207 5.71 -24.03 -8.28
N SER A 208 6.79 -24.26 -7.53
CA SER A 208 8.07 -24.80 -7.99
C SER A 208 8.79 -25.54 -6.84
N PRO A 209 9.78 -26.40 -7.11
CA PRO A 209 10.55 -27.08 -6.05
C PRO A 209 11.14 -26.10 -5.02
N GLY A 210 11.81 -25.03 -5.49
CA GLY A 210 12.35 -24.01 -4.59
C GLY A 210 11.27 -23.26 -3.79
N GLY A 211 10.06 -23.09 -4.33
CA GLY A 211 8.93 -22.56 -3.58
C GLY A 211 8.42 -23.52 -2.50
N SER A 212 8.38 -24.83 -2.80
CA SER A 212 8.13 -25.87 -1.78
C SER A 212 9.21 -25.86 -0.69
N ASP A 213 10.48 -25.65 -1.04
CA ASP A 213 11.58 -25.58 -0.07
C ASP A 213 11.46 -24.36 0.87
N ARG A 214 11.03 -23.19 0.34
CA ARG A 214 10.71 -22.00 1.17
C ARG A 214 9.54 -22.24 2.14
N LEU A 215 8.60 -23.10 1.78
CA LEU A 215 7.41 -23.42 2.61
C LEU A 215 7.62 -24.63 3.52
N ARG A 216 8.64 -25.46 3.26
CA ARG A 216 8.94 -26.70 4.00
C ARG A 216 9.03 -26.51 5.53
N PRO A 217 9.67 -25.46 6.09
CA PRO A 217 9.75 -25.28 7.55
C PRO A 217 8.38 -25.18 8.27
N PHE A 218 7.34 -24.76 7.54
CA PHE A 218 5.96 -24.71 8.02
C PHE A 218 5.28 -26.08 7.89
N VAL A 219 5.40 -26.72 6.72
CA VAL A 219 4.79 -28.02 6.41
C VAL A 219 5.32 -29.12 7.33
N ASP A 220 6.63 -29.17 7.58
CA ASP A 220 7.29 -30.14 8.47
C ASP A 220 6.81 -30.01 9.92
N ARG A 221 6.31 -28.83 10.32
CA ARG A 221 5.70 -28.56 11.63
C ARG A 221 4.17 -28.71 11.64
N GLY A 222 3.60 -29.24 10.57
CA GLY A 222 2.17 -29.53 10.44
C GLY A 222 1.28 -28.34 10.03
N PHE A 223 1.86 -27.17 9.71
CA PHE A 223 1.09 -26.03 9.23
C PHE A 223 0.65 -26.24 7.78
N ARG A 224 -0.60 -25.88 7.49
CA ARG A 224 -1.20 -26.12 6.17
C ARG A 224 -0.97 -24.92 5.25
N VAL A 225 0.19 -24.87 4.60
CA VAL A 225 0.50 -23.87 3.57
C VAL A 225 0.83 -24.53 2.23
N ARG A 226 0.36 -23.93 1.13
CA ARG A 226 0.71 -24.39 -0.22
C ARG A 226 0.69 -23.22 -1.21
N ALA A 227 1.70 -23.17 -2.08
CA ALA A 227 1.67 -22.35 -3.28
C ALA A 227 1.04 -23.11 -4.46
N ALA A 228 0.30 -22.40 -5.31
CA ALA A 228 -0.28 -22.96 -6.54
C ALA A 228 -0.42 -21.91 -7.65
N SER A 229 -0.08 -22.29 -8.88
CA SER A 229 -0.29 -21.52 -10.11
C SER A 229 -1.77 -21.17 -10.34
N PRO A 230 -2.21 -19.91 -10.26
CA PRO A 230 -3.64 -19.57 -10.31
C PRO A 230 -4.27 -19.78 -11.70
N ASP A 231 -5.36 -20.56 -11.78
CA ASP A 231 -6.17 -20.64 -13.00
C ASP A 231 -7.27 -19.57 -13.01
N LEU A 232 -7.00 -18.49 -13.73
CA LEU A 232 -7.95 -17.38 -13.93
C LEU A 232 -9.24 -17.81 -14.63
N ALA A 233 -9.22 -18.82 -15.51
CA ALA A 233 -10.45 -19.29 -16.14
C ALA A 233 -11.32 -20.06 -15.15
N HIS A 234 -10.73 -20.88 -14.26
CA HIS A 234 -11.48 -21.50 -13.16
C HIS A 234 -12.00 -20.48 -12.16
N LEU A 235 -11.15 -19.54 -11.74
CA LEU A 235 -11.49 -18.52 -10.74
C LEU A 235 -12.58 -17.56 -11.22
N LEU A 236 -12.53 -17.13 -12.48
CA LEU A 236 -13.48 -16.16 -13.03
C LEU A 236 -14.71 -16.80 -13.69
N ARG A 237 -14.77 -18.14 -13.84
CA ARG A 237 -15.95 -18.84 -14.40
C ARG A 237 -17.23 -18.47 -13.65
N GLY A 238 -18.24 -18.01 -14.39
CA GLY A 238 -19.53 -17.56 -13.86
C GLY A 238 -19.49 -16.18 -13.20
N THR A 239 -18.41 -15.42 -13.39
CA THR A 239 -18.28 -14.03 -12.90
C THR A 239 -18.38 -13.02 -14.04
N PRO A 240 -18.72 -11.75 -13.76
CA PRO A 240 -18.68 -10.66 -14.75
C PRO A 240 -17.32 -10.45 -15.45
N ALA A 241 -16.22 -10.99 -14.91
CA ALA A 241 -14.89 -10.90 -15.52
C ALA A 241 -14.52 -12.08 -16.44
N GLU A 242 -15.40 -13.07 -16.64
CA GLU A 242 -15.16 -14.15 -17.62
C GLU A 242 -15.08 -13.61 -19.07
N PRO A 243 -16.00 -12.74 -19.55
CA PRO A 243 -15.86 -12.09 -20.86
C PRO A 243 -14.61 -11.21 -20.96
N TRP A 244 -14.25 -10.51 -19.87
CA TRP A 244 -13.02 -9.70 -19.80
C TRP A 244 -11.77 -10.56 -20.00
N LEU A 245 -11.69 -11.74 -19.37
CA LEU A 245 -10.59 -12.69 -19.60
C LEU A 245 -10.52 -13.14 -21.07
N GLY A 246 -11.67 -13.30 -21.73
CA GLY A 246 -11.76 -13.54 -23.18
C GLY A 246 -11.16 -12.40 -24.01
N ALA A 247 -11.56 -11.16 -23.73
CA ALA A 247 -11.04 -9.96 -24.38
C ALA A 247 -9.51 -9.79 -24.18
N VAL A 248 -9.02 -10.08 -22.98
CA VAL A 248 -7.57 -10.12 -22.70
C VAL A 248 -6.85 -11.16 -23.56
N ARG A 249 -7.41 -12.37 -23.71
CA ARG A 249 -6.81 -13.45 -24.52
C ARG A 249 -6.74 -13.08 -26.00
N ARG A 250 -7.75 -12.36 -26.53
CA ARG A 250 -7.74 -11.79 -27.89
C ARG A 250 -6.81 -10.58 -28.04
N GLY A 251 -6.35 -10.01 -26.94
CA GLY A 251 -5.41 -8.88 -26.91
C GLY A 251 -6.07 -7.50 -26.99
N GLU A 252 -7.39 -7.44 -26.79
CA GLU A 252 -8.22 -6.22 -26.82
C GLU A 252 -7.99 -5.35 -25.57
N VAL A 253 -7.65 -5.98 -24.43
CA VAL A 253 -7.37 -5.28 -23.18
C VAL A 253 -5.90 -4.88 -23.09
N SER A 254 -5.64 -3.57 -23.04
CA SER A 254 -4.29 -3.03 -22.80
C SER A 254 -3.89 -3.22 -21.33
N PRO A 255 -2.76 -3.89 -21.01
CA PRO A 255 -2.32 -4.06 -19.62
C PRO A 255 -1.73 -2.78 -19.00
N GLY A 256 -1.65 -1.69 -19.77
CA GLY A 256 -1.16 -0.38 -19.34
C GLY A 256 0.27 -0.36 -18.82
N SER A 257 0.64 0.72 -18.13
CA SER A 257 2.02 0.98 -17.66
C SER A 257 2.30 0.63 -16.19
N VAL A 258 1.26 0.49 -15.35
CA VAL A 258 1.40 0.06 -13.93
C VAL A 258 1.87 -1.40 -13.90
N PRO A 259 2.78 -1.81 -13.00
CA PRO A 259 3.26 -3.20 -12.95
C PRO A 259 2.12 -4.22 -12.93
N LEU A 260 2.10 -5.10 -13.95
CA LEU A 260 0.96 -6.00 -14.15
C LEU A 260 0.65 -6.87 -12.92
N GLY A 261 1.67 -7.33 -12.18
CA GLY A 261 1.47 -8.10 -10.95
C GLY A 261 0.58 -7.39 -9.92
N GLN A 262 0.65 -6.05 -9.82
CA GLN A 262 -0.25 -5.29 -8.95
C GLN A 262 -1.69 -5.35 -9.46
N ASN A 263 -1.91 -5.11 -10.75
CA ASN A 263 -3.25 -5.16 -11.34
C ASN A 263 -3.87 -6.57 -11.27
N LEU A 264 -3.08 -7.63 -11.50
CA LEU A 264 -3.58 -8.99 -11.44
C LEU A 264 -3.81 -9.48 -10.00
N SER A 265 -2.95 -9.09 -9.05
CA SER A 265 -3.16 -9.35 -7.62
C SER A 265 -4.48 -8.73 -7.12
N ASN A 266 -4.86 -7.55 -7.63
CA ASN A 266 -6.14 -6.92 -7.32
C ASN A 266 -7.36 -7.73 -7.83
N LEU A 267 -7.26 -8.41 -8.98
CA LEU A 267 -8.33 -9.31 -9.45
C LEU A 267 -8.32 -10.65 -8.71
N LEU A 268 -7.14 -11.23 -8.51
CA LEU A 268 -6.98 -12.54 -7.85
C LEU A 268 -7.56 -12.53 -6.44
N ARG A 269 -7.29 -11.50 -5.63
CA ARG A 269 -7.82 -11.41 -4.26
C ARG A 269 -9.35 -11.39 -4.21
N LEU A 270 -9.99 -10.71 -5.16
CA LEU A 270 -11.44 -10.68 -5.30
C LEU A 270 -11.99 -12.05 -5.74
N ALA A 271 -11.38 -12.64 -6.77
CA ALA A 271 -11.82 -13.91 -7.33
C ALA A 271 -11.62 -15.09 -6.38
N LEU A 272 -10.54 -15.11 -5.59
CA LEU A 272 -10.27 -16.13 -4.57
C LEU A 272 -11.35 -16.10 -3.48
N LEU A 273 -11.64 -14.92 -2.92
CA LEU A 273 -12.70 -14.76 -1.92
C LEU A 273 -14.08 -15.10 -2.50
N TYR A 274 -14.41 -14.64 -3.71
CA TYR A 274 -15.70 -14.95 -4.33
C TYR A 274 -15.87 -16.46 -4.53
N LYS A 275 -14.81 -17.16 -4.97
CA LYS A 275 -14.86 -18.59 -5.26
C LYS A 275 -14.89 -19.47 -4.00
N TYR A 276 -14.16 -19.11 -2.94
CA TYR A 276 -13.89 -20.00 -1.80
C TYR A 276 -14.36 -19.48 -0.43
N GLY A 277 -14.62 -18.17 -0.29
CA GLY A 277 -14.80 -17.48 1.00
C GLY A 277 -13.52 -17.49 1.85
N GLY A 278 -13.54 -16.80 2.98
CA GLY A 278 -12.43 -16.74 3.95
C GLY A 278 -11.76 -15.37 4.00
N VAL A 279 -10.45 -15.34 4.25
CA VAL A 279 -9.68 -14.10 4.47
C VAL A 279 -8.56 -13.97 3.44
N TYR A 280 -8.48 -12.82 2.78
CA TYR A 280 -7.35 -12.43 1.96
C TYR A 280 -6.42 -11.49 2.74
N LEU A 281 -5.13 -11.73 2.64
CA LEU A 281 -4.05 -10.87 3.13
C LEU A 281 -3.06 -10.62 2.00
N ASP A 282 -2.54 -9.40 1.87
CA ASP A 282 -1.29 -9.21 1.13
C ASP A 282 -0.11 -9.82 1.91
N ALA A 283 0.92 -10.29 1.20
CA ALA A 283 2.05 -11.05 1.76
C ALA A 283 2.98 -10.24 2.68
N ASP A 284 2.64 -8.99 2.93
CA ASP A 284 3.32 -8.00 3.77
C ASP A 284 2.38 -7.46 4.88
N VAL A 285 1.35 -8.21 5.26
CA VAL A 285 0.48 -7.93 6.41
C VAL A 285 0.88 -8.78 7.60
N VAL A 286 1.54 -8.17 8.61
CA VAL A 286 1.88 -8.83 9.88
C VAL A 286 0.61 -9.01 10.70
N VAL A 287 0.32 -10.23 11.17
CA VAL A 287 -0.88 -10.56 11.96
C VAL A 287 -0.58 -10.45 13.46
N LEU A 288 -1.38 -9.67 14.20
CA LEU A 288 -1.10 -9.31 15.59
C LEU A 288 -2.13 -9.83 16.60
N ARG A 289 -3.27 -10.36 16.14
CA ARG A 289 -4.29 -11.07 16.94
C ARG A 289 -5.14 -11.98 16.03
N PRO A 290 -6.04 -12.83 16.56
CA PRO A 290 -6.91 -13.66 15.74
C PRO A 290 -7.83 -12.84 14.83
N LEU A 291 -7.94 -13.26 13.57
CA LEU A 291 -8.81 -12.70 12.54
C LEU A 291 -10.14 -13.47 12.39
N SER A 292 -10.39 -14.46 13.27
CA SER A 292 -11.50 -15.41 13.17
C SER A 292 -12.89 -14.80 13.37
N GLY A 293 -12.97 -13.65 14.04
CA GLY A 293 -14.21 -12.87 14.20
C GLY A 293 -14.54 -11.97 13.01
N LEU A 294 -13.70 -11.91 11.96
CA LEU A 294 -13.95 -11.06 10.80
C LEU A 294 -14.79 -11.80 9.75
N ARG A 295 -15.94 -11.22 9.40
CA ARG A 295 -16.84 -11.68 8.35
C ARG A 295 -17.40 -10.48 7.59
N ASN A 296 -17.48 -10.60 6.27
CA ASN A 296 -17.90 -9.54 5.33
C ASN A 296 -17.29 -8.17 5.70
N ALA A 297 -15.98 -8.12 5.88
CA ALA A 297 -15.25 -6.99 6.40
C ALA A 297 -14.10 -6.55 5.48
N ILE A 298 -13.87 -5.23 5.43
CA ILE A 298 -12.79 -4.59 4.67
C ILE A 298 -12.21 -3.41 5.46
N GLY A 299 -10.89 -3.21 5.39
CA GLY A 299 -10.24 -2.11 6.11
C GLY A 299 -10.32 -0.77 5.38
N ALA A 300 -10.70 0.28 6.09
CA ALA A 300 -10.46 1.66 5.68
C ALA A 300 -8.97 2.00 5.86
N GLN A 301 -8.28 2.39 4.79
CA GLN A 301 -6.92 2.94 4.86
C GLN A 301 -6.91 4.39 5.36
N ALA A 302 -7.96 5.18 5.07
CA ALA A 302 -8.03 6.58 5.47
C ALA A 302 -9.47 7.00 5.78
N VAL A 303 -9.61 7.92 6.73
CA VAL A 303 -10.86 8.56 7.16
C VAL A 303 -10.78 10.06 6.96
N ASP A 304 -11.94 10.71 6.87
CA ASP A 304 -12.09 12.15 6.92
C ASP A 304 -11.91 12.62 8.37
N ALA A 305 -11.14 13.68 8.57
CA ALA A 305 -10.77 14.14 9.91
C ALA A 305 -11.89 14.92 10.64
N ALA A 306 -12.91 15.39 9.91
CA ALA A 306 -14.02 16.14 10.47
C ALA A 306 -15.24 15.26 10.74
N THR A 307 -15.54 14.30 9.85
CA THR A 307 -16.72 13.41 10.00
C THR A 307 -16.39 12.04 10.58
N GLY A 308 -15.13 11.59 10.51
CA GLY A 308 -14.73 10.22 10.85
C GLY A 308 -15.06 9.18 9.76
N ASP A 309 -15.78 9.56 8.70
CA ASP A 309 -16.17 8.66 7.61
C ASP A 309 -14.96 8.15 6.83
N TRP A 310 -15.05 6.95 6.27
CA TRP A 310 -13.97 6.39 5.47
C TRP A 310 -13.84 7.10 4.09
N MET A 311 -12.68 7.72 3.87
CA MET A 311 -12.31 8.28 2.56
C MET A 311 -11.71 7.22 1.63
N ARG A 312 -11.17 6.13 2.19
CA ARG A 312 -10.47 5.10 1.42
C ARG A 312 -10.62 3.72 2.05
N LEU A 313 -11.20 2.78 1.30
CA LEU A 313 -11.02 1.34 1.55
C LEU A 313 -9.76 0.84 0.85
N ASN A 314 -9.16 -0.20 1.40
CA ASN A 314 -8.03 -0.89 0.81
C ASN A 314 -8.26 -2.40 0.86
N ASN A 315 -7.94 -3.07 -0.24
CA ASN A 315 -8.20 -4.49 -0.45
C ASN A 315 -6.97 -5.37 -0.08
N ALA A 316 -5.99 -4.85 0.65
CA ALA A 316 -4.87 -5.64 1.20
C ALA A 316 -5.31 -6.57 2.34
N VAL A 317 -6.41 -6.26 3.03
CA VAL A 317 -7.08 -7.17 3.97
C VAL A 317 -8.58 -7.16 3.72
N MET A 318 -9.15 -8.34 3.50
CA MET A 318 -10.59 -8.53 3.27
C MET A 318 -11.02 -9.90 3.82
N ALA A 319 -12.14 -9.96 4.53
CA ALA A 319 -12.74 -11.21 4.99
C ALA A 319 -14.17 -11.29 4.45
N PHE A 320 -14.55 -12.33 3.71
CA PHE A 320 -15.87 -12.42 3.09
C PHE A 320 -16.37 -13.86 2.99
N ASP A 321 -17.70 -14.00 3.05
CA ASP A 321 -18.37 -15.24 2.68
C ASP A 321 -18.15 -15.57 1.20
N ARG A 322 -18.21 -16.87 0.88
CA ARG A 322 -18.18 -17.36 -0.50
C ARG A 322 -19.38 -16.80 -1.27
N GLY A 323 -19.14 -16.24 -2.44
CA GLY A 323 -20.19 -15.72 -3.32
C GLY A 323 -20.80 -14.38 -2.90
N HIS A 324 -20.25 -13.67 -1.91
CA HIS A 324 -20.82 -12.42 -1.41
C HIS A 324 -21.11 -11.40 -2.54
N PRO A 325 -22.30 -10.78 -2.61
CA PRO A 325 -22.68 -9.88 -3.71
C PRO A 325 -21.66 -8.75 -3.96
N LEU A 326 -21.18 -8.10 -2.90
CA LEU A 326 -20.20 -7.01 -3.02
C LEU A 326 -18.89 -7.45 -3.73
N LEU A 327 -18.46 -8.71 -3.57
CA LEU A 327 -17.29 -9.23 -4.29
C LEU A 327 -17.59 -9.41 -5.79
N ARG A 328 -18.80 -9.84 -6.15
CA ARG A 328 -19.25 -9.93 -7.55
C ARG A 328 -19.22 -8.56 -8.21
N GLU A 329 -19.66 -7.53 -7.49
CA GLU A 329 -19.71 -6.16 -7.99
C GLU A 329 -18.32 -5.49 -8.02
N PHE A 330 -17.41 -5.83 -7.10
CA PHE A 330 -15.98 -5.51 -7.25
C PHE A 330 -15.38 -6.14 -8.52
N ILE A 331 -15.73 -7.40 -8.83
CA ILE A 331 -15.26 -8.09 -10.05
C ILE A 331 -15.88 -7.47 -11.32
N ALA A 332 -17.16 -7.05 -11.26
CA ALA A 332 -17.83 -6.33 -12.35
C ALA A 332 -17.18 -4.98 -12.64
N GLU A 333 -16.95 -4.16 -11.61
CA GLU A 333 -16.26 -2.88 -11.73
C GLU A 333 -14.84 -3.05 -12.27
N PHE A 334 -14.13 -4.11 -11.85
CA PHE A 334 -12.79 -4.42 -12.38
C PHE A 334 -12.86 -4.69 -13.89
N ALA A 335 -13.78 -5.58 -14.31
CA ALA A 335 -13.95 -5.97 -15.70
C ALA A 335 -14.35 -4.78 -16.60
N ALA A 336 -15.33 -3.99 -16.14
CA ALA A 336 -15.89 -2.87 -16.91
C ALA A 336 -14.96 -1.65 -16.97
N THR A 337 -14.18 -1.38 -15.92
CA THR A 337 -13.40 -0.12 -15.80
C THR A 337 -11.89 -0.31 -15.83
N PHE A 338 -11.38 -1.50 -16.16
CA PHE A 338 -9.95 -1.83 -16.10
C PHE A 338 -9.05 -0.79 -16.78
N ASP A 339 -8.22 -0.10 -15.99
CA ASP A 339 -7.21 0.81 -16.50
C ASP A 339 -5.85 0.43 -15.91
N GLY A 340 -5.08 -0.34 -16.69
CA GLY A 340 -3.73 -0.74 -16.31
C GLY A 340 -2.71 0.41 -16.26
N SER A 341 -3.10 1.65 -16.55
CA SER A 341 -2.23 2.84 -16.56
C SER A 341 -2.44 3.77 -15.36
N LYS A 342 -3.55 3.61 -14.62
CA LYS A 342 -3.86 4.39 -13.40
C LYS A 342 -3.54 3.58 -12.15
N TRP A 343 -2.60 4.06 -11.32
CA TRP A 343 -2.25 3.38 -10.07
C TRP A 343 -3.41 3.40 -9.08
N GLY A 344 -3.64 2.27 -8.39
CA GLY A 344 -4.72 2.10 -7.42
C GLY A 344 -6.14 2.02 -8.01
N HIS A 345 -6.36 2.42 -9.28
CA HIS A 345 -7.67 2.48 -9.92
C HIS A 345 -8.44 1.16 -9.86
N ASN A 346 -7.74 0.05 -10.13
CA ASN A 346 -8.26 -1.33 -10.13
C ASN A 346 -8.25 -1.99 -8.73
N GLY A 347 -7.91 -1.24 -7.67
CA GLY A 347 -7.68 -1.76 -6.32
C GLY A 347 -8.35 -0.90 -5.25
N PRO A 348 -7.62 -0.21 -4.35
CA PRO A 348 -8.20 0.64 -3.31
C PRO A 348 -9.23 1.67 -3.81
N TYR A 349 -9.04 2.24 -5.02
CA TYR A 349 -10.05 3.14 -5.60
C TYR A 349 -11.31 2.37 -6.04
N LEU A 350 -11.17 1.17 -6.61
CA LEU A 350 -12.28 0.33 -7.06
C LEU A 350 -13.17 -0.07 -5.89
N VAL A 351 -12.61 -0.68 -4.84
CA VAL A 351 -13.40 -1.15 -3.70
C VAL A 351 -14.12 0.00 -3.00
N SER A 352 -13.46 1.17 -2.90
CA SER A 352 -14.09 2.38 -2.38
C SER A 352 -15.28 2.85 -3.24
N ARG A 353 -15.16 2.88 -4.57
CA ARG A 353 -16.23 3.34 -5.49
C ARG A 353 -17.45 2.42 -5.50
N VAL A 354 -17.25 1.12 -5.33
CA VAL A 354 -18.34 0.14 -5.34
C VAL A 354 -19.05 0.14 -3.98
N THR A 355 -18.33 0.07 -2.86
CA THR A 355 -18.95 0.09 -1.52
C THR A 355 -19.76 1.37 -1.27
N ARG A 356 -19.33 2.55 -1.76
CA ARG A 356 -20.15 3.78 -1.65
C ARG A 356 -21.46 3.74 -2.43
N ARG A 357 -21.53 2.94 -3.50
CA ARG A 357 -22.74 2.79 -4.33
C ARG A 357 -23.68 1.71 -3.82
N MET A 358 -23.26 0.93 -2.82
CA MET A 358 -23.98 -0.23 -2.31
C MET A 358 -24.03 -0.22 -0.77
N PRO A 359 -24.52 0.86 -0.13
CA PRO A 359 -24.64 0.95 1.32
C PRO A 359 -25.62 -0.07 1.92
N GLU A 360 -26.49 -0.66 1.11
CA GLU A 360 -27.46 -1.70 1.49
C GLU A 360 -26.85 -3.11 1.66
N LEU A 361 -25.61 -3.32 1.19
CA LEU A 361 -24.94 -4.61 1.35
C LEU A 361 -24.24 -4.69 2.70
N ASP A 362 -24.49 -5.77 3.44
CA ASP A 362 -23.84 -6.09 4.72
C ASP A 362 -22.31 -6.14 4.56
N VAL A 363 -21.63 -5.05 4.95
CA VAL A 363 -20.18 -4.97 4.97
C VAL A 363 -19.68 -4.14 6.15
N THR A 364 -18.87 -4.75 7.00
CA THR A 364 -18.19 -4.06 8.10
C THR A 364 -16.95 -3.34 7.59
N VAL A 365 -16.98 -2.01 7.59
CA VAL A 365 -15.78 -1.20 7.33
C VAL A 365 -15.00 -1.04 8.63
N LEU A 366 -13.83 -1.66 8.71
CA LEU A 366 -12.94 -1.57 9.87
C LEU A 366 -12.13 -0.26 9.82
N PRO A 367 -11.92 0.43 10.96
CA PRO A 367 -11.18 1.70 10.98
C PRO A 367 -9.70 1.52 10.64
N PRO A 368 -8.97 2.58 10.23
CA PRO A 368 -7.54 2.50 9.88
C PRO A 368 -6.68 1.83 10.93
N ARG A 369 -6.98 2.01 12.22
CA ARG A 369 -6.25 1.36 13.32
C ARG A 369 -6.25 -0.17 13.24
N ALA A 370 -7.21 -0.81 12.56
CA ALA A 370 -7.29 -2.27 12.44
C ALA A 370 -6.12 -2.88 11.66
N PHE A 371 -5.73 -2.30 10.52
CA PHE A 371 -4.71 -2.86 9.61
C PHE A 371 -3.73 -1.82 9.01
N TYR A 372 -4.06 -0.54 9.13
CA TYR A 372 -3.32 0.60 8.56
C TYR A 372 -2.99 1.66 9.65
N PRO A 373 -2.43 1.27 10.82
CA PRO A 373 -2.13 2.22 11.91
C PRO A 373 -0.98 3.21 11.61
N VAL A 374 -0.39 3.11 10.41
CA VAL A 374 0.63 4.00 9.84
C VAL A 374 0.46 4.07 8.32
N ASP A 375 0.41 5.29 7.79
CA ASP A 375 0.39 5.55 6.34
C ASP A 375 1.64 5.04 5.62
N TRP A 376 1.46 4.68 4.35
CA TRP A 376 2.54 4.27 3.43
C TRP A 376 3.70 5.26 3.33
N ASN A 377 3.46 6.56 3.54
CA ASN A 377 4.50 7.61 3.49
C ASN A 377 5.28 7.77 4.81
N LYS A 378 4.80 7.16 5.90
CA LYS A 378 5.43 7.18 7.24
C LYS A 378 6.01 5.83 7.65
N ILE A 379 5.72 4.76 6.89
CA ILE A 379 6.05 3.38 7.29
C ILE A 379 7.55 3.14 7.51
N GLY A 380 8.43 3.81 6.76
CA GLY A 380 9.89 3.66 6.90
C GLY A 380 10.41 3.98 8.30
N GLY A 381 9.74 4.87 9.05
CA GLY A 381 10.09 5.19 10.43
C GLY A 381 9.94 4.02 11.41
N LEU A 382 9.18 2.97 11.07
CA LEU A 382 8.98 1.81 11.93
C LEU A 382 10.04 0.70 11.72
N PHE A 383 10.89 0.84 10.69
CA PHE A 383 11.96 -0.10 10.36
C PHE A 383 13.32 0.25 10.99
N MET A 384 13.50 1.49 11.45
CA MET A 384 14.73 1.96 12.08
C MET A 384 14.80 1.59 13.57
N ALA A 385 16.01 1.29 14.05
CA ALA A 385 16.33 1.10 15.45
C ALA A 385 16.38 2.45 16.20
N PRO A 386 16.03 2.47 17.49
CA PRO A 386 16.16 3.66 18.32
C PRO A 386 17.63 3.97 18.62
N LYS A 387 18.04 5.23 18.42
CA LYS A 387 19.42 5.71 18.60
C LYS A 387 19.70 6.20 20.01
N ASP A 388 18.65 6.55 20.75
CA ASP A 388 18.74 7.05 22.12
C ASP A 388 17.56 6.61 22.99
N ARG A 389 17.60 6.97 24.28
CA ARG A 389 16.57 6.63 25.29
C ARG A 389 15.20 7.28 25.02
N LYS A 390 15.13 8.37 24.24
CA LYS A 390 13.87 9.03 23.86
C LYS A 390 13.24 8.30 22.67
N GLU A 391 14.03 7.93 21.67
CA GLU A 391 13.57 7.08 20.56
C GLU A 391 13.16 5.69 21.07
N GLU A 392 13.87 5.09 22.01
CA GLU A 392 13.51 3.81 22.64
C GLU A 392 12.11 3.87 23.29
N LYS A 393 11.82 4.94 24.05
CA LYS A 393 10.48 5.17 24.62
C LYS A 393 9.42 5.34 23.54
N TRP A 394 9.73 6.02 22.44
CA TRP A 394 8.81 6.20 21.31
C TRP A 394 8.54 4.87 20.59
N VAL A 395 9.57 4.06 20.33
CA VAL A 395 9.46 2.72 19.74
C VAL A 395 8.56 1.85 20.61
N GLN A 396 8.82 1.80 21.92
CA GLN A 396 8.03 1.00 22.85
C GLN A 396 6.56 1.44 22.87
N ALA A 397 6.30 2.74 23.04
CA ALA A 397 4.93 3.28 23.01
C ALA A 397 4.22 3.02 21.67
N LYS A 398 4.93 3.05 20.53
CA LYS A 398 4.35 2.75 19.21
C LYS A 398 4.05 1.26 19.04
N VAL A 399 4.90 0.37 19.55
CA VAL A 399 4.64 -1.09 19.61
C VAL A 399 3.39 -1.37 20.44
N ASP A 400 3.28 -0.79 21.63
CA ASP A 400 2.16 -1.04 22.54
C ASP A 400 0.84 -0.48 21.98
N ASN A 401 0.87 0.72 21.38
CA ASN A 401 -0.27 1.33 20.70
C ASN A 401 -0.83 0.48 19.54
N ILE A 402 0.07 -0.11 18.74
CA ILE A 402 -0.28 -0.99 17.62
C ILE A 402 -0.78 -2.34 18.15
N ARG A 403 -0.04 -3.01 19.05
CA ARG A 403 -0.46 -4.30 19.62
C ARG A 403 -1.82 -4.22 20.30
N GLY A 404 -2.07 -3.18 21.09
CA GLY A 404 -3.34 -2.97 21.78
C GLY A 404 -4.52 -2.72 20.83
N GLY A 405 -4.31 -2.01 19.72
CA GLY A 405 -5.41 -1.56 18.85
C GLY A 405 -5.58 -2.25 17.49
N SER A 406 -4.58 -2.97 16.99
CA SER A 406 -4.55 -3.45 15.60
C SER A 406 -4.71 -4.97 15.48
N PHE A 407 -5.50 -5.39 14.48
CA PHE A 407 -5.57 -6.79 14.05
C PHE A 407 -4.30 -7.22 13.32
N GLY A 408 -3.69 -6.30 12.58
CA GLY A 408 -2.40 -6.46 11.93
C GLY A 408 -1.80 -5.13 11.51
N ILE A 409 -0.65 -5.16 10.84
CA ILE A 409 -0.06 -4.00 10.19
C ILE A 409 0.39 -4.35 8.77
N HIS A 410 -0.13 -3.62 7.79
CA HIS A 410 0.33 -3.66 6.41
C HIS A 410 1.65 -2.89 6.28
N LEU A 411 2.70 -3.55 5.79
CA LEU A 411 4.05 -3.00 5.71
C LEU A 411 4.31 -2.16 4.44
N TRP A 412 3.37 -2.14 3.49
CA TRP A 412 3.48 -1.38 2.24
C TRP A 412 4.77 -1.71 1.45
N ASN A 413 5.01 -2.98 1.15
CA ASN A 413 6.27 -3.49 0.56
C ASN A 413 6.71 -2.76 -0.72
N ARG A 414 5.82 -2.08 -1.45
CA ARG A 414 6.22 -1.17 -2.55
C ARG A 414 7.21 -0.09 -2.08
N GLU A 415 6.97 0.47 -0.90
CA GLU A 415 7.74 1.56 -0.29
C GLU A 415 8.79 1.01 0.69
N SER A 416 8.51 -0.10 1.39
CA SER A 416 9.37 -0.61 2.48
C SER A 416 10.30 -1.79 2.14
N ARG A 417 10.14 -2.49 1.00
CA ARG A 417 10.95 -3.69 0.68
C ARG A 417 12.47 -3.48 0.59
N GLY A 418 12.90 -2.23 0.35
CA GLY A 418 14.31 -1.85 0.26
C GLY A 418 14.89 -1.30 1.56
N ILE A 419 14.09 -1.23 2.63
CA ILE A 419 14.51 -0.76 3.95
C ILE A 419 14.83 -1.99 4.79
N GLU A 420 16.00 -2.03 5.41
CA GLU A 420 16.37 -3.08 6.36
C GLU A 420 15.44 -3.06 7.58
N MET A 421 15.15 -4.21 8.17
CA MET A 421 14.38 -4.30 9.42
C MET A 421 15.37 -4.35 10.58
N GLU A 422 15.79 -3.18 11.05
CA GLU A 422 16.85 -3.05 12.06
C GLU A 422 16.41 -3.67 13.40
N GLU A 423 17.39 -4.19 14.15
CA GLU A 423 17.12 -4.84 15.43
C GLU A 423 16.56 -3.85 16.46
N GLY A 424 15.58 -4.28 17.25
CA GLY A 424 14.89 -3.39 18.18
C GLY A 424 13.95 -2.35 17.54
N SER A 425 13.80 -2.28 16.21
CA SER A 425 12.81 -1.43 15.54
C SER A 425 11.35 -1.82 15.86
N VAL A 426 10.38 -0.95 15.53
CA VAL A 426 8.95 -1.22 15.78
C VAL A 426 8.49 -2.47 15.03
N ILE A 427 8.78 -2.59 13.72
CA ILE A 427 8.38 -3.77 12.95
C ILE A 427 9.07 -5.03 13.47
N ARG A 428 10.37 -4.96 13.82
CA ARG A 428 11.10 -6.09 14.40
C ARG A 428 10.46 -6.57 15.69
N ARG A 429 10.17 -5.68 16.65
CA ARG A 429 9.49 -6.03 17.91
C ARG A 429 8.10 -6.61 17.69
N LEU A 430 7.33 -6.07 16.73
CA LEU A 430 6.00 -6.59 16.40
C LEU A 430 6.07 -8.03 15.84
N ILE A 431 6.96 -8.26 14.88
CA ILE A 431 7.15 -9.56 14.24
C ILE A 431 7.74 -10.60 15.20
N SER A 432 8.77 -10.26 15.98
CA SER A 432 9.45 -11.22 16.85
C SER A 432 8.53 -11.82 17.93
N ALA A 433 7.51 -11.10 18.39
CA ALA A 433 6.49 -11.66 19.30
C ALA A 433 5.49 -12.61 18.60
N GLY A 434 5.36 -12.50 17.28
CA GLY A 434 4.60 -13.41 16.43
C GLY A 434 5.41 -14.60 15.91
N CYS A 435 6.71 -14.64 16.18
CA CYS A 435 7.64 -15.61 15.60
C CYS A 435 7.42 -17.03 16.14
N LEU A 436 7.55 -18.01 15.26
CA LEU A 436 7.41 -19.44 15.55
C LEU A 436 8.75 -20.16 15.56
N PHE A 437 9.71 -19.69 14.76
CA PHE A 437 10.97 -20.37 14.50
C PHE A 437 12.19 -19.62 15.05
N CYS A 438 12.02 -18.44 15.67
CA CYS A 438 13.12 -17.63 16.21
C CYS A 438 13.97 -18.32 17.30
N ASN A 439 13.45 -19.37 17.95
CA ASN A 439 14.19 -20.20 18.91
C ASN A 439 14.81 -21.47 18.27
N SER A 440 14.68 -21.65 16.95
CA SER A 440 15.31 -22.73 16.19
C SER A 440 16.51 -22.17 15.43
N SER A 441 17.68 -22.82 15.54
CA SER A 441 18.97 -22.41 14.96
C SER A 441 19.06 -22.48 13.42
N VAL A 442 17.93 -22.35 12.72
CA VAL A 442 17.74 -22.64 11.29
C VAL A 442 17.56 -21.37 10.46
N VAL A 443 17.50 -20.19 11.09
CA VAL A 443 17.44 -18.89 10.40
C VAL A 443 18.82 -18.23 10.43
N ALA A 444 19.72 -18.76 9.61
CA ALA A 444 21.01 -18.18 9.23
C ALA A 444 21.08 -18.12 7.69
#